data_AF-A0ABD6YQD6-F1
#
_entry.id   AF-A0ABD6YQD6-F1
#
_cell.length_a   1.000
_cell.length_b   1.000
_cell.length_c   1.000
_cell.angle_alpha   90.00
_cell.angle_beta   90.00
_cell.angle_gamma   90.00
#
_symmetry.space_group_name_H-M   'P 1'
#
loop_
_entity.id
_entity.type
_entity.pdbx_description
1 polymer ?
#
loop_
_entity_poly.entity_id
_entity_poly.type
_entity_poly.pdbx_seq_one_letter_code
_entity_poly.pdbx_strand_id
1 'polypeptide(L)'
;MGNTFNGLSGKTKEDFGKGIPYIQYKQIFDSAKVQIKKCGLVEIAQNENQNSVKYGDIFFTISSETPDEIGMSSVLLDEVNEMYLNSFCFGYRPFSLQVLNPLFASYLFRSSVFRNEIVKLAQGSTRYNMSKIGLMKLTISLPSSKEQITIARFLSSIDQKLQTEKNFLDKYQSKKQFLLQNLFI
;
A
#
# COMPACT_ATOMS: atom_id res chain seq x y z
N MET A 1 -10.16 -17.97 1.46
CA MET A 1 -9.55 -16.77 2.04
C MET A 1 -9.18 -15.76 0.95
N GLY A 2 -8.49 -16.15 -0.13
CA GLY A 2 -8.21 -15.28 -1.27
C GLY A 2 -7.18 -15.93 -2.19
N ASN A 3 -6.85 -15.29 -3.30
CA ASN A 3 -5.78 -15.72 -4.20
C ASN A 3 -4.64 -14.71 -4.21
N THR A 4 -3.44 -15.18 -4.48
CA THR A 4 -2.29 -14.29 -4.68
C THR A 4 -1.94 -14.15 -6.16
N PHE A 5 -1.36 -13.03 -6.54
CA PHE A 5 -0.87 -12.78 -7.88
C PHE A 5 0.43 -11.98 -7.82
N ASN A 6 1.25 -12.07 -8.87
CA ASN A 6 2.52 -11.34 -8.93
C ASN A 6 2.31 -10.02 -9.67
N GLY A 7 3.20 -9.05 -9.44
CA GLY A 7 3.24 -7.84 -10.23
C GLY A 7 3.73 -8.06 -11.67
N LEU A 8 4.10 -6.97 -12.32
CA LEU A 8 4.60 -6.92 -13.68
C LEU A 8 5.72 -7.94 -13.92
N SER A 9 5.75 -8.52 -15.11
CA SER A 9 6.76 -9.48 -15.55
C SER A 9 7.35 -9.09 -16.90
N GLY A 10 8.63 -9.38 -17.15
CA GLY A 10 9.25 -9.11 -18.46
C GLY A 10 9.51 -7.64 -18.80
N LYS A 11 9.46 -6.73 -17.81
CA LYS A 11 9.69 -5.28 -18.00
C LYS A 11 11.16 -4.89 -17.89
N THR A 12 11.53 -3.93 -18.73
CA THR A 12 12.84 -3.24 -18.77
C THR A 12 12.69 -1.79 -18.34
N LYS A 13 13.80 -1.05 -18.19
CA LYS A 13 13.77 0.33 -17.70
C LYS A 13 13.04 1.26 -18.68
N GLU A 14 13.15 0.96 -19.96
CA GLU A 14 12.61 1.71 -21.09
C GLU A 14 11.07 1.70 -21.14
N ASP A 15 10.44 0.70 -20.53
CA ASP A 15 8.99 0.55 -20.48
C ASP A 15 8.32 1.51 -19.48
N PHE A 16 9.08 2.18 -18.61
CA PHE A 16 8.53 3.01 -17.53
C PHE A 16 8.53 4.51 -17.87
N GLY A 17 7.57 5.25 -17.31
CA GLY A 17 7.43 6.70 -17.44
C GLY A 17 6.34 7.16 -18.41
N LYS A 18 5.73 6.24 -19.15
CA LYS A 18 4.58 6.48 -20.06
C LYS A 18 3.60 5.32 -19.99
N GLY A 19 2.38 5.50 -20.50
CA GLY A 19 1.38 4.42 -20.59
C GLY A 19 0.44 4.36 -19.39
N ILE A 20 0.19 3.14 -18.90
CA ILE A 20 -0.85 2.81 -17.92
C ILE A 20 -0.30 2.97 -16.49
N PRO A 21 -1.10 3.44 -15.52
CA PRO A 21 -0.66 3.53 -14.14
C PRO A 21 -0.21 2.20 -13.54
N TYR A 22 0.83 2.23 -12.70
CA TYR A 22 1.23 1.10 -11.88
C TYR A 22 1.66 1.51 -10.47
N ILE A 23 1.35 0.65 -9.51
CA ILE A 23 1.70 0.83 -8.11
C ILE A 23 3.19 0.56 -7.94
N GLN A 24 3.97 1.60 -7.67
CA GLN A 24 5.40 1.51 -7.40
C GLN A 24 5.67 0.90 -6.02
N TYR A 25 6.83 0.25 -5.86
CA TYR A 25 7.28 -0.31 -4.58
C TYR A 25 7.14 0.69 -3.41
N LYS A 26 7.60 1.93 -3.62
CA LYS A 26 7.56 2.98 -2.60
C LYS A 26 6.12 3.33 -2.15
N GLN A 27 5.13 3.26 -3.04
CA GLN A 27 3.73 3.45 -2.63
C GLN A 27 3.28 2.41 -1.60
N ILE A 28 3.69 1.15 -1.81
CA ILE A 28 3.35 0.05 -0.90
C ILE A 28 4.15 0.14 0.39
N PHE A 29 5.41 0.55 0.30
CA PHE A 29 6.27 0.71 1.46
C PHE A 29 5.80 1.86 2.37
N ASP A 30 5.64 3.06 1.80
CA ASP A 30 5.42 4.30 2.53
C ASP A 30 3.96 4.50 3.00
N SER A 31 2.98 3.84 2.37
CA SER A 31 1.57 4.12 2.64
C SER A 31 0.69 2.88 2.78
N ALA A 32 -0.17 2.88 3.79
CA ALA A 32 -1.18 1.84 4.03
C ALA A 32 -2.27 1.78 2.95
N LYS A 33 -2.44 2.87 2.20
CA LYS A 33 -3.48 3.06 1.19
C LYS A 33 -2.79 3.55 -0.08
N VAL A 34 -3.08 2.92 -1.22
CA VAL A 34 -2.50 3.33 -2.50
C VAL A 34 -2.96 4.75 -2.84
N GLN A 35 -2.03 5.62 -3.22
CA GLN A 35 -2.34 6.96 -3.69
C GLN A 35 -2.17 6.99 -5.22
N ILE A 36 -3.26 6.76 -5.96
CA ILE A 36 -3.21 6.63 -7.44
C ILE A 36 -2.49 7.80 -8.10
N LYS A 37 -2.72 9.03 -7.63
CA LYS A 37 -2.11 10.24 -8.19
C LYS A 37 -0.58 10.30 -8.07
N LYS A 38 0.02 9.44 -7.23
CA LYS A 38 1.48 9.34 -7.02
C LYS A 38 2.08 8.08 -7.66
N CYS A 39 1.27 7.32 -8.41
CA CYS A 39 1.74 6.13 -9.09
C CYS A 39 2.50 6.49 -10.38
N GLY A 40 3.43 5.63 -10.76
CA GLY A 40 4.17 5.77 -12.02
C GLY A 40 3.35 5.26 -13.19
N LEU A 41 3.90 5.40 -14.39
CA LEU A 41 3.32 4.85 -15.62
C LEU A 41 4.22 3.74 -16.19
N VAL A 42 3.61 2.75 -16.82
CA VAL A 42 4.26 1.65 -17.54
C VAL A 42 3.57 1.42 -18.87
N GLU A 43 4.35 1.24 -19.93
CA GLU A 43 3.86 0.84 -21.24
C GLU A 43 3.57 -0.66 -21.22
N ILE A 44 2.39 -1.08 -21.68
CA ILE A 44 2.01 -2.49 -21.82
C ILE A 44 1.80 -2.77 -23.30
N ALA A 45 2.50 -3.76 -23.85
CA ALA A 45 2.35 -4.12 -25.25
C ALA A 45 1.02 -4.87 -25.47
N GLN A 46 0.43 -4.78 -26.67
CA GLN A 46 -0.87 -5.39 -26.98
C GLN A 46 -0.91 -6.91 -26.74
N ASN A 47 0.22 -7.59 -26.87
CA ASN A 47 0.32 -9.06 -26.70
C ASN A 47 0.79 -9.47 -25.30
N GLU A 48 0.89 -8.52 -24.38
CA GLU A 48 1.41 -8.77 -23.05
C GLU A 48 0.27 -9.06 -22.07
N ASN A 49 0.34 -10.19 -21.39
CA ASN A 49 -0.63 -10.56 -20.38
C ASN A 49 -0.07 -10.28 -18.98
N GLN A 50 -0.62 -9.27 -18.31
CA GLN A 50 -0.24 -8.86 -16.96
C GLN A 50 -1.42 -8.93 -16.01
N ASN A 51 -1.15 -9.14 -14.72
CA ASN A 51 -2.19 -9.11 -13.70
C ASN A 51 -2.60 -7.67 -13.39
N SER A 52 -3.83 -7.30 -13.72
CA SER A 52 -4.40 -6.03 -13.29
C SER A 52 -4.81 -6.07 -11.82
N VAL A 53 -4.64 -4.94 -11.14
CA VAL A 53 -5.08 -4.74 -9.76
C VAL A 53 -6.55 -4.30 -9.72
N LYS A 54 -7.23 -4.58 -8.61
CA LYS A 54 -8.65 -4.28 -8.39
C LYS A 54 -8.87 -3.67 -7.02
N TYR A 55 -9.96 -2.93 -6.86
CA TYR A 55 -10.41 -2.46 -5.56
C TYR A 55 -10.47 -3.61 -4.55
N GLY A 56 -9.93 -3.37 -3.36
CA GLY A 56 -9.84 -4.35 -2.28
C GLY A 56 -8.64 -5.29 -2.36
N ASP A 57 -7.82 -5.22 -3.40
CA ASP A 57 -6.53 -5.93 -3.43
C ASP A 57 -5.59 -5.36 -2.36
N ILE A 58 -4.86 -6.27 -1.72
CA ILE A 58 -3.85 -5.97 -0.71
C ILE A 58 -2.48 -6.32 -1.30
N PHE A 59 -1.51 -5.43 -1.20
CA PHE A 59 -0.16 -5.62 -1.74
C PHE A 59 0.85 -5.73 -0.62
N PHE A 60 1.90 -6.50 -0.85
CA PHE A 60 2.99 -6.67 0.09
C PHE A 60 4.36 -6.50 -0.59
N THR A 61 5.30 -5.84 0.10
CA THR A 61 6.72 -5.88 -0.25
C THR A 61 7.33 -7.22 0.17
N ILE A 62 8.29 -7.74 -0.60
CA ILE A 62 8.89 -9.06 -0.32
C ILE A 62 10.27 -8.94 0.33
N SER A 63 10.99 -7.89 -0.03
CA SER A 63 12.39 -7.67 0.35
C SER A 63 12.57 -6.36 1.09
N SER A 64 13.53 -6.28 2.00
CA SER A 64 13.88 -5.05 2.73
C SER A 64 15.36 -5.01 3.13
N GLU A 65 15.81 -3.84 3.57
CA GLU A 65 17.17 -3.65 4.11
C GLU A 65 17.22 -4.04 5.59
N THR A 66 16.14 -3.79 6.34
CA THR A 66 16.01 -4.17 7.74
C THR A 66 14.88 -5.21 7.95
N PRO A 67 14.94 -6.05 9.00
CA PRO A 67 13.88 -7.01 9.30
C PRO A 67 12.52 -6.32 9.53
N ASP A 68 12.53 -5.17 10.21
CA ASP A 68 11.32 -4.43 10.58
C ASP A 68 10.55 -3.86 9.38
N GLU A 69 11.23 -3.72 8.25
CA GLU A 69 10.71 -3.16 7.01
C GLU A 69 10.12 -4.20 6.05
N ILE A 70 10.19 -5.49 6.39
CA ILE A 70 9.76 -6.54 5.49
C ILE A 70 8.23 -6.66 5.42
N GLY A 71 7.66 -7.03 4.28
CA GLY A 71 6.21 -7.31 4.22
C GLY A 71 5.33 -6.08 4.46
N MET A 72 5.81 -4.87 4.14
CA MET A 72 4.98 -3.66 4.21
C MET A 72 3.79 -3.79 3.29
N SER A 73 2.63 -3.32 3.75
CA SER A 73 1.36 -3.59 3.10
C SER A 73 0.65 -2.33 2.62
N SER A 74 -0.13 -2.44 1.55
CA SER A 74 -0.99 -1.35 1.10
C SER A 74 -2.25 -1.90 0.46
N VAL A 75 -3.34 -1.14 0.52
CA VAL A 75 -4.64 -1.55 -0.04
C VAL A 75 -5.10 -0.57 -1.09
N LEU A 76 -5.60 -1.08 -2.21
CA LEU A 76 -6.27 -0.26 -3.23
C LEU A 76 -7.73 0.00 -2.80
N LEU A 77 -8.03 1.26 -2.47
CA LEU A 77 -9.35 1.70 -2.01
C LEU A 77 -10.10 2.56 -3.03
N ASP A 78 -9.57 2.64 -4.24
CA ASP A 78 -10.15 3.35 -5.37
C ASP A 78 -10.51 2.34 -6.46
N GLU A 79 -11.63 2.57 -7.13
CA GLU A 79 -11.97 1.84 -8.35
C GLU A 79 -11.09 2.34 -9.50
N VAL A 80 -10.49 1.40 -10.24
CA VAL A 80 -9.58 1.69 -11.35
C VAL A 80 -9.96 0.87 -12.57
N ASN A 81 -9.84 1.45 -13.76
CA ASN A 81 -10.08 0.74 -15.00
C ASN A 81 -8.96 -0.28 -15.27
N GLU A 82 -7.74 0.23 -15.41
CA GLU A 82 -6.57 -0.59 -15.71
C GLU A 82 -5.36 -0.03 -14.97
N MET A 83 -4.76 -0.87 -14.14
CA MET A 83 -3.61 -0.52 -13.32
C MET A 83 -2.85 -1.79 -12.97
N TYR A 84 -1.54 -1.66 -12.81
CA TYR A 84 -0.64 -2.79 -12.55
C TYR A 84 0.13 -2.67 -11.24
N LEU A 85 0.78 -3.75 -10.83
CA LEU A 85 1.58 -3.81 -9.60
C LEU A 85 3.07 -3.94 -9.95
N ASN A 86 3.95 -3.27 -9.22
CA ASN A 86 5.40 -3.43 -9.36
C ASN A 86 5.86 -4.90 -9.19
N SER A 87 6.88 -5.29 -9.96
CA SER A 87 7.43 -6.65 -10.02
C SER A 87 8.05 -7.16 -8.71
N PHE A 88 8.48 -6.27 -7.81
CA PHE A 88 9.06 -6.62 -6.50
C PHE A 88 8.01 -6.74 -5.38
N CYS A 89 6.73 -6.69 -5.74
CA CYS A 89 5.61 -6.83 -4.85
C CYS A 89 4.70 -7.96 -5.33
N PHE A 90 3.86 -8.46 -4.44
CA PHE A 90 2.78 -9.36 -4.80
C PHE A 90 1.46 -8.87 -4.23
N GLY A 91 0.39 -9.22 -4.92
CA GLY A 91 -0.98 -8.94 -4.52
C GLY A 91 -1.63 -10.15 -3.87
N TYR A 92 -2.56 -9.87 -2.97
CA TYR A 92 -3.50 -10.78 -2.38
C TYR A 92 -4.90 -10.22 -2.60
N ARG A 93 -5.75 -11.01 -3.28
CA ARG A 93 -7.12 -10.69 -3.63
C ARG A 93 -8.07 -11.52 -2.77
N PRO A 94 -8.74 -10.92 -1.78
CA PRO A 94 -9.74 -11.62 -0.98
C PRO A 94 -10.88 -12.16 -1.85
N PHE A 95 -11.44 -13.32 -1.52
CA PHE A 95 -12.61 -13.85 -2.23
C PHE A 95 -13.90 -13.10 -1.92
N SER A 96 -13.97 -12.47 -0.74
CA SER A 96 -15.15 -11.73 -0.29
C SER A 96 -14.74 -10.51 0.51
N LEU A 97 -15.14 -9.34 0.01
CA LEU A 97 -14.98 -8.06 0.71
C LEU A 97 -15.94 -7.90 1.90
N GLN A 98 -16.93 -8.80 2.03
CA GLN A 98 -17.78 -8.87 3.22
C GLN A 98 -17.05 -9.53 4.40
N VAL A 99 -16.19 -10.51 4.10
CA VAL A 99 -15.37 -11.22 5.09
C VAL A 99 -14.21 -10.35 5.55
N LEU A 100 -13.55 -9.67 4.61
CA LEU A 100 -12.45 -8.75 4.90
C LEU A 100 -12.73 -7.40 4.25
N ASN A 101 -13.14 -6.42 5.06
CA ASN A 101 -13.39 -5.07 4.59
C ASN A 101 -12.06 -4.41 4.15
N PRO A 102 -11.97 -3.82 2.93
CA PRO A 102 -10.72 -3.23 2.43
C PRO A 102 -10.14 -2.11 3.31
N LEU A 103 -11.00 -1.21 3.80
CA LEU A 103 -10.53 -0.10 4.64
C LEU A 103 -10.01 -0.65 5.98
N PHE A 104 -10.69 -1.63 6.57
CA PHE A 104 -10.19 -2.32 7.75
C PHE A 104 -8.86 -3.02 7.48
N ALA A 105 -8.72 -3.71 6.34
CA ALA A 105 -7.48 -4.39 5.94
C ALA A 105 -6.28 -3.42 5.89
N SER A 106 -6.50 -2.18 5.44
CA SER A 106 -5.45 -1.16 5.39
C SER A 106 -4.85 -0.84 6.77
N TYR A 107 -5.65 -0.93 7.83
CA TYR A 107 -5.18 -0.78 9.21
C TYR A 107 -4.67 -2.09 9.80
N LEU A 108 -5.39 -3.20 9.58
CA LEU A 108 -5.04 -4.50 10.14
C LEU A 108 -3.61 -4.91 9.76
N PHE A 109 -3.27 -4.85 8.47
CA PHE A 109 -1.96 -5.31 7.97
C PHE A 109 -0.82 -4.33 8.26
N ARG A 110 -1.13 -3.17 8.86
CA ARG A 110 -0.17 -2.19 9.38
C ARG A 110 -0.15 -2.15 10.91
N SER A 111 -1.04 -2.88 11.59
CA SER A 111 -1.08 -2.96 13.04
C SER A 111 0.17 -3.63 13.59
N SER A 112 0.60 -3.21 14.79
CA SER A 112 1.73 -3.84 15.48
C SER A 112 1.54 -5.35 15.67
N VAL A 113 0.31 -5.79 15.95
CA VAL A 113 -0.04 -7.21 16.09
C VAL A 113 0.32 -8.00 14.84
N PHE A 114 -0.11 -7.54 13.67
CA PHE A 114 0.22 -8.21 12.41
C PHE A 114 1.70 -8.08 12.07
N ARG A 115 2.26 -6.87 12.20
CA ARG A 115 3.67 -6.57 11.90
C ARG A 115 4.62 -7.45 12.72
N ASN A 116 4.32 -7.70 13.98
CA ASN A 116 5.14 -8.57 14.83
C ASN A 116 5.21 -10.01 14.32
N GLU A 117 4.15 -10.53 13.70
CA GLU A 117 4.19 -11.85 13.06
C GLU A 117 4.97 -11.82 11.73
N ILE A 118 4.87 -10.72 10.99
CA ILE A 118 5.59 -10.53 9.72
C ILE A 118 7.10 -10.49 9.93
N VAL A 119 7.58 -9.73 10.91
CA VAL A 119 9.03 -9.58 11.15
C VAL A 119 9.68 -10.92 11.50
N LYS A 120 8.97 -11.83 12.16
CA LYS A 120 9.45 -13.20 12.45
C LYS A 120 9.68 -14.05 11.20
N LEU A 121 9.06 -13.68 10.07
CA LEU A 121 9.24 -14.36 8.79
C LEU A 121 10.43 -13.84 7.99
N ALA A 122 11.15 -12.82 8.50
CA ALA A 122 12.32 -12.27 7.84
C ALA A 122 13.45 -13.30 7.78
N GLN A 123 14.01 -13.48 6.58
CA GLN A 123 15.12 -14.40 6.32
C GLN A 123 16.23 -13.68 5.55
N GLY A 124 17.49 -13.95 5.89
CA GLY A 124 18.66 -13.31 5.30
C GLY A 124 19.48 -12.55 6.33
N SER A 125 20.58 -11.94 5.88
CA SER A 125 21.55 -11.24 6.75
C SER A 125 21.96 -9.86 6.23
N THR A 126 22.12 -9.69 4.91
CA THR A 126 22.43 -8.39 4.29
C THR A 126 21.21 -7.75 3.62
N ARG A 127 20.35 -8.58 3.03
CA ARG A 127 19.01 -8.22 2.59
C ARG A 127 18.05 -9.24 3.16
N TYR A 128 16.94 -8.76 3.68
CA TYR A 128 15.90 -9.61 4.22
C TYR A 128 14.86 -9.89 3.16
N ASN A 129 14.39 -11.14 3.10
CA ASN A 129 13.30 -11.60 2.26
C ASN A 129 12.32 -12.42 3.08
N MET A 130 11.07 -12.46 2.62
CA MET A 130 10.00 -13.21 3.27
C MET A 130 9.41 -14.21 2.28
N SER A 131 9.19 -15.44 2.73
CA SER A 131 8.45 -16.42 1.95
C SER A 131 6.99 -16.02 1.85
N LYS A 132 6.50 -15.83 0.61
CA LYS A 132 5.08 -15.65 0.31
C LYS A 132 4.22 -16.78 0.90
N ILE A 133 4.70 -18.02 0.83
CA ILE A 133 4.02 -19.18 1.43
C ILE A 133 3.98 -19.05 2.95
N GLY A 134 5.06 -18.57 3.57
CA GLY A 134 5.10 -18.27 5.00
C GLY A 134 4.05 -17.25 5.41
N LEU A 135 3.94 -16.13 4.66
CA LEU A 135 2.91 -15.13 4.90
C LEU A 135 1.51 -15.73 4.84
N MET A 136 1.22 -16.53 3.80
CA MET A 136 -0.10 -17.12 3.59
C MET A 136 -0.49 -18.16 4.63
N LYS A 137 0.46 -18.64 5.45
CA LYS A 137 0.19 -19.57 6.57
C LYS A 137 -0.13 -18.85 7.87
N LEU A 138 0.07 -17.53 7.97
CA LEU A 138 -0.29 -16.78 9.17
C LEU A 138 -1.80 -16.84 9.40
N THR A 139 -2.18 -17.12 10.64
CA THR A 139 -3.58 -17.09 11.07
C THR A 139 -3.87 -15.76 11.75
N ILE A 140 -4.98 -15.14 11.37
CA ILE A 140 -5.46 -13.89 11.94
C ILE A 140 -6.90 -14.05 12.38
N SER A 141 -7.23 -13.52 13.56
CA SER A 141 -8.61 -13.44 14.03
C SER A 141 -9.27 -12.22 13.42
N LEU A 142 -10.36 -12.42 12.69
CA LEU A 142 -11.14 -11.33 12.10
C LEU A 142 -12.39 -11.06 12.95
N PRO A 143 -12.66 -9.80 13.33
CA PRO A 143 -13.91 -9.45 13.97
C PRO A 143 -15.06 -9.49 12.96
N SER A 144 -16.29 -9.35 13.43
CA SER A 144 -17.47 -9.35 12.56
C SER A 144 -17.41 -8.21 11.53
N SER A 145 -18.08 -8.37 10.39
CA SER A 145 -18.09 -7.35 9.32
C SER A 145 -18.54 -5.97 9.84
N LYS A 146 -19.52 -5.93 10.76
CA LYS A 146 -20.02 -4.70 11.38
C LYS A 146 -18.96 -4.02 12.26
N GLU A 147 -18.22 -4.81 13.04
CA GLU A 147 -17.11 -4.30 13.86
C GLU A 147 -15.95 -3.81 13.00
N GLN A 148 -15.58 -4.55 11.94
CA GLN A 148 -14.56 -4.12 10.98
C GLN A 148 -14.89 -2.73 10.41
N ILE A 149 -16.14 -2.51 9.97
CA ILE A 149 -16.61 -1.22 9.45
C ILE A 149 -16.52 -0.13 10.52
N THR A 150 -16.90 -0.45 11.76
CA THR A 150 -16.90 0.51 12.87
C THR A 150 -15.48 0.97 13.21
N ILE A 151 -14.56 0.01 13.37
CA ILE A 151 -13.14 0.27 13.62
C ILE A 151 -12.52 1.07 12.47
N ALA A 152 -12.74 0.63 11.23
CA ALA A 152 -12.18 1.26 10.04
C ALA A 152 -12.65 2.71 9.87
N ARG A 153 -13.93 2.99 10.12
CA ARG A 153 -14.49 4.36 10.08
C ARG A 153 -13.89 5.26 11.15
N PHE A 154 -13.76 4.75 12.38
CA PHE A 154 -13.16 5.50 13.48
C PHE A 154 -11.69 5.84 13.22
N LEU A 155 -10.88 4.86 12.79
CA LEU A 155 -9.48 5.11 12.44
C LEU A 155 -9.37 6.07 11.24
N SER A 156 -10.26 5.94 10.26
CA SER A 156 -10.29 6.85 9.11
C SER A 156 -10.66 8.29 9.47
N SER A 157 -11.52 8.52 10.46
CA SER A 157 -11.84 9.88 10.89
C SER A 157 -10.65 10.53 11.60
N ILE A 158 -9.87 9.75 12.35
CA ILE A 158 -8.61 10.21 12.95
C ILE A 158 -7.59 10.59 11.87
N ASP A 159 -7.39 9.73 10.86
CA ASP A 159 -6.51 10.02 9.72
C ASP A 159 -6.93 11.31 8.98
N GLN A 160 -8.24 11.47 8.73
CA GLN A 160 -8.79 12.66 8.08
C GLN A 160 -8.55 13.93 8.89
N LYS A 161 -8.76 13.86 10.22
CA LYS A 161 -8.46 14.98 11.11
C LYS A 161 -6.97 15.31 11.06
N LEU A 162 -6.10 14.30 11.20
CA LEU A 162 -4.65 14.48 11.15
C LEU A 162 -4.20 15.14 9.85
N GLN A 163 -4.73 14.70 8.71
CA GLN A 163 -4.41 15.31 7.42
C GLN A 163 -4.88 16.76 7.34
N THR A 164 -6.05 17.06 7.89
CA THR A 164 -6.58 18.44 7.95
C THR A 164 -5.67 19.34 8.76
N GLU A 165 -5.24 18.90 9.94
CA GLU A 165 -4.32 19.68 10.79
C GLU A 165 -2.96 19.91 10.11
N LYS A 166 -2.41 18.89 9.44
CA LYS A 166 -1.16 19.02 8.66
C LYS A 166 -1.30 20.08 7.56
N ASN A 167 -2.41 20.06 6.82
CA ASN A 167 -2.67 21.06 5.78
C ASN A 167 -2.77 22.48 6.36
N PHE A 168 -3.36 22.65 7.54
CA PHE A 168 -3.40 23.94 8.21
C PHE A 168 -2.00 24.40 8.66
N LEU A 169 -1.23 23.50 9.26
CA LEU A 169 0.14 23.78 9.68
C LEU A 169 0.99 24.28 8.51
N ASP A 170 0.93 23.60 7.36
CA ASP A 170 1.68 23.97 6.15
C ASP A 170 1.29 25.37 5.65
N LYS A 171 -0.01 25.69 5.67
CA LYS A 171 -0.52 27.03 5.32
C LYS A 171 -0.01 28.10 6.29
N TYR A 172 -0.03 27.83 7.59
CA TYR A 172 0.47 28.78 8.60
C TYR A 172 1.97 29.00 8.48
N GLN A 173 2.75 27.95 8.21
CA GLN A 173 4.19 28.08 7.96
C GLN A 173 4.49 28.90 6.71
N SER A 174 3.78 28.64 5.61
CA SER A 174 3.92 29.40 4.36
C SER A 174 3.57 30.87 4.55
N LYS A 175 2.47 31.15 5.27
CA LYS A 175 2.06 32.52 5.60
C LYS A 175 3.09 33.22 6.49
N LYS A 176 3.60 32.54 7.52
CA LYS A 176 4.66 33.06 8.39
C LYS A 176 5.91 33.44 7.58
N GLN A 177 6.36 32.54 6.70
CA GLN A 177 7.53 32.78 5.86
C GLN A 177 7.34 33.99 4.95
N PHE A 178 6.18 34.08 4.29
CA PHE A 178 5.84 35.23 3.45
C PHE A 178 5.85 36.53 4.26
N LEU A 179 5.19 36.59 5.42
CA LEU A 179 5.15 37.79 6.24
C LEU A 179 6.54 38.21 6.72
N LEU A 180 7.40 37.27 7.11
CA LEU A 180 8.78 37.56 7.54
C LEU A 180 9.63 38.10 6.39
N GLN A 181 9.46 37.60 5.16
CA GLN A 181 10.16 38.12 3.97
C GLN A 181 9.73 39.55 3.61
N ASN A 182 8.48 39.91 3.92
CA ASN A 182 7.93 41.25 3.64
C ASN A 182 8.06 42.22 4.82
N LEU A 183 8.73 41.83 5.91
CA LEU A 183 8.81 42.64 7.14
C LEU A 183 9.90 43.73 7.10
N PHE A 184 10.85 43.63 6.18
CA PHE A 184 12.00 44.54 6.04
C PHE A 184 12.08 45.19 4.65
N ILE A 185 10.92 45.36 3.99
CA ILE A 185 10.76 46.15 2.77
C ILE A 185 10.21 47.52 3.15
#